data_AF-A0A7U9PZJ9-F1
#
_entry.id   AF-A0A7U9PZJ9-F1
#
_cell.length_a   1.000
_cell.length_b   1.000
_cell.length_c   1.000
_cell.angle_alpha   90.00
_cell.angle_beta   90.00
_cell.angle_gamma   90.00
#
_symmetry.space_group_name_H-M   'P 1'
#
loop_
_entity.id
_entity.type
_entity.pdbx_description
1 polymer ?
#
loop_
_entity_poly.entity_id
_entity_poly.type
_entity_poly.pdbx_seq_one_letter_code
_entity_poly.pdbx_strand_id
1 'polypeptide(L)'
;MHKTTLYRRWGSLEGLLADALDLAGEDNWTPPDTGSLEGDLRALAREVVESFTDPATSVSGSAIIAAAFQSQRAADALSAYYGERFKRCEPLVQRAVERGELPAAREEGIDAGALARAACAPLFFRLFITREPVDERTADQAAAAAVAAAHAGVFTPPSGAARAASDSGASAAKETGTTTEP
;
A
#
# COMPACT_ATOMS: atom_id res chain seq x y z
N MET A 1 -18.01 8.26 28.21
CA MET A 1 -18.88 7.14 27.75
C MET A 1 -18.41 5.84 28.39
N HIS A 2 -19.31 5.00 28.90
CA HIS A 2 -18.95 3.75 29.57
C HIS A 2 -18.52 2.67 28.56
N LYS A 3 -17.43 1.93 28.85
CA LYS A 3 -16.91 0.78 28.06
C LYS A 3 -18.04 -0.13 27.54
N THR A 4 -19.05 -0.38 28.37
CA THR A 4 -20.18 -1.28 28.11
C THR A 4 -21.06 -0.89 26.92
N THR A 5 -21.11 0.39 26.54
CA THR A 5 -21.95 0.86 25.42
C THR A 5 -21.24 0.75 24.07
N LEU A 6 -19.90 0.83 24.07
CA LEU A 6 -19.06 0.72 22.86
C LEU A 6 -18.94 -0.75 22.41
N TYR A 7 -18.77 -1.70 23.33
CA TYR A 7 -18.73 -3.13 22.98
C TYR A 7 -20.06 -3.69 22.45
N ARG A 8 -21.21 -3.08 22.79
CA ARG A 8 -22.53 -3.61 22.42
C ARG A 8 -22.86 -3.48 20.93
N ARG A 9 -22.32 -2.47 20.24
CA ARG A 9 -22.57 -2.24 18.80
C ARG A 9 -21.58 -2.98 17.90
N TRP A 10 -20.35 -3.19 18.38
CA TRP A 10 -19.24 -3.77 17.60
C TRP A 10 -18.81 -5.16 18.04
N GLY A 11 -19.37 -5.71 19.13
CA GLY A 11 -19.10 -7.06 19.63
C GLY A 11 -17.75 -7.21 20.33
N SER A 12 -16.67 -6.61 19.78
CA SER A 12 -15.31 -6.66 20.32
C SER A 12 -14.47 -5.43 19.92
N LEU A 13 -13.30 -5.24 20.54
CA LEU A 13 -12.39 -4.13 20.21
C LEU A 13 -11.80 -4.31 18.81
N GLU A 14 -11.57 -5.55 18.40
CA GLU A 14 -11.07 -5.92 17.08
C GLU A 14 -12.11 -5.61 15.99
N GLY A 15 -13.41 -5.80 16.28
CA GLY A 15 -14.49 -5.40 15.38
C GLY A 15 -14.56 -3.88 15.19
N LEU A 16 -14.37 -3.12 16.27
CA LEU A 16 -14.26 -1.66 16.18
C LEU A 16 -13.05 -1.20 15.36
N LEU A 17 -11.90 -1.85 15.53
CA LEU A 17 -10.67 -1.51 14.81
C LEU A 17 -10.72 -1.90 13.33
N ALA A 18 -11.40 -3.01 12.99
CA ALA A 18 -11.69 -3.36 11.60
C ALA A 18 -12.59 -2.31 10.93
N ASP A 19 -13.69 -1.92 11.58
CA ASP A 19 -14.58 -0.88 11.04
C ASP A 19 -13.88 0.49 10.94
N ALA A 20 -12.95 0.80 11.85
CA ALA A 20 -12.13 2.01 11.78
C ALA A 20 -11.16 1.98 10.58
N LEU A 21 -10.60 0.80 10.26
CA LEU A 21 -9.77 0.61 9.06
C LEU A 21 -10.59 0.74 7.77
N ASP A 22 -11.79 0.16 7.73
CA ASP A 22 -12.69 0.29 6.59
C ASP A 22 -13.01 1.77 6.33
N LEU A 23 -13.37 2.53 7.38
CA LEU A 23 -13.61 3.97 7.28
C LEU A 23 -12.35 4.76 6.88
N ALA A 24 -11.18 4.36 7.38
CA ALA A 24 -9.92 4.99 6.97
C ALA A 24 -9.58 4.74 5.50
N GLY A 25 -10.01 3.61 4.93
CA GLY A 25 -9.85 3.30 3.50
C GLY A 25 -10.70 4.19 2.57
N GLU A 26 -11.75 4.81 3.09
CA GLU A 26 -12.58 5.79 2.38
C GLU A 26 -11.93 7.19 2.31
N ASP A 27 -10.69 7.34 2.79
CA ASP A 27 -9.94 8.60 2.68
C ASP A 27 -9.69 9.00 1.22
N ASN A 28 -9.45 10.29 1.01
CA ASN A 28 -9.05 10.85 -0.28
C ASN A 28 -7.52 10.94 -0.42
N TRP A 29 -6.78 10.07 0.27
CA TRP A 29 -5.32 10.12 0.25
C TRP A 29 -4.80 9.90 -1.17
N THR A 30 -3.87 10.75 -1.57
CA THR A 30 -3.15 10.70 -2.85
C THR A 30 -1.66 10.61 -2.59
N PRO A 31 -0.89 9.90 -3.42
CA PRO A 31 0.55 9.79 -3.22
C PRO A 31 1.24 11.15 -3.39
N PRO A 32 2.39 11.38 -2.71
CA PRO A 32 3.14 12.63 -2.82
C PRO A 32 3.53 12.96 -4.27
N ASP A 33 3.63 14.25 -4.59
CA ASP A 33 4.16 14.75 -5.86
C ASP A 33 5.12 15.92 -5.61
N THR A 34 6.37 15.55 -5.41
CA THR A 34 7.51 16.43 -5.12
C THR A 34 8.29 16.81 -6.39
N GLY A 35 7.93 16.22 -7.54
CA GLY A 35 8.62 16.43 -8.81
C GLY A 35 9.80 15.48 -9.08
N SER A 36 10.07 14.50 -8.22
CA SER A 36 11.07 13.45 -8.45
C SER A 36 10.68 12.14 -7.76
N LEU A 37 11.06 10.98 -8.31
CA LEU A 37 10.75 9.68 -7.70
C LEU A 37 11.36 9.56 -6.31
N GLU A 38 12.60 10.01 -6.16
CA GLU A 38 13.28 9.97 -4.86
C GLU A 38 12.57 10.85 -3.84
N GLY A 39 12.17 12.07 -4.21
CA GLY A 39 11.40 12.94 -3.33
C GLY A 39 10.04 12.35 -2.98
N ASP A 40 9.37 11.71 -3.93
CA ASP A 40 8.05 11.10 -3.74
C ASP A 40 8.13 9.91 -2.77
N LEU A 41 9.08 8.99 -2.98
CA LEU A 41 9.30 7.85 -2.09
C LEU A 41 9.81 8.27 -0.71
N ARG A 42 10.61 9.34 -0.64
CA ARG A 42 11.05 9.94 0.62
C ARG A 42 9.88 10.50 1.41
N ALA A 43 9.02 11.29 0.76
CA ALA A 43 7.82 11.83 1.39
C ALA A 43 6.91 10.70 1.89
N LEU A 44 6.69 9.68 1.06
CA LEU A 44 5.89 8.50 1.43
C LEU A 44 6.47 7.76 2.64
N ALA A 45 7.79 7.55 2.69
CA ALA A 45 8.45 6.91 3.82
C ALA A 45 8.38 7.77 5.10
N ARG A 46 8.48 9.10 4.97
CA ARG A 46 8.37 10.03 6.10
C ARG A 46 6.95 10.10 6.66
N GLU A 47 5.90 9.98 5.82
CA GLU A 47 4.51 9.86 6.30
C GLU A 47 4.35 8.67 7.28
N VAL A 48 5.07 7.56 7.06
CA VAL A 48 5.09 6.44 8.01
C VAL A 48 5.75 6.86 9.32
N VAL A 49 6.92 7.50 9.26
CA VAL A 49 7.59 7.98 10.49
C VAL A 49 6.68 8.91 11.27
N GLU A 50 6.08 9.91 10.63
CA GLU A 50 5.15 10.86 11.26
C GLU A 50 3.96 10.13 11.89
N SER A 51 3.32 9.22 11.16
CA SER A 51 2.14 8.47 11.62
C SER A 51 2.41 7.62 12.86
N PHE A 52 3.65 7.18 13.07
CA PHE A 52 4.02 6.26 14.15
C PHE A 52 4.93 6.87 15.22
N THR A 53 5.39 8.11 15.04
CA THR A 53 6.20 8.84 16.05
C THR A 53 5.50 10.05 16.63
N ASP A 54 4.47 10.60 15.98
CA ASP A 54 3.64 11.66 16.56
C ASP A 54 2.81 11.09 17.73
N PRO A 55 2.95 11.62 18.96
CA PRO A 55 2.17 11.18 20.11
C PRO A 55 0.64 11.22 19.91
N ALA A 56 0.14 12.09 19.01
CA ALA A 56 -1.28 12.24 18.74
C ALA A 56 -1.87 11.10 17.88
N THR A 57 -1.07 10.48 17.01
CA THR A 57 -1.53 9.51 15.99
C THR A 57 -0.94 8.11 16.16
N SER A 58 0.27 8.00 16.71
CA SER A 58 1.05 6.76 16.85
C SER A 58 0.36 5.66 17.65
N VAL A 59 -0.39 6.02 18.69
CA VAL A 59 -1.11 5.07 19.56
C VAL A 59 -2.20 4.34 18.77
N SER A 60 -2.92 5.04 17.89
CA SER A 60 -4.01 4.47 17.09
C SER A 60 -3.48 3.53 16.02
N GLY A 61 -2.45 3.94 15.28
CA GLY A 61 -1.84 3.10 14.23
C GLY A 61 -1.26 1.79 14.79
N SER A 62 -0.54 1.87 15.91
CA SER A 62 0.07 0.70 16.55
C SER A 62 -0.98 -0.27 17.09
N ALA A 63 -2.07 0.26 17.67
CA ALA A 63 -3.17 -0.57 18.17
C ALA A 63 -3.91 -1.31 17.04
N ILE A 64 -4.11 -0.64 15.89
CA ILE A 64 -4.71 -1.25 14.70
C ILE A 64 -3.86 -2.43 14.21
N ILE A 65 -2.54 -2.24 14.08
CA ILE A 65 -1.63 -3.31 13.65
C ILE A 65 -1.61 -4.45 14.67
N ALA A 66 -1.62 -4.15 15.96
CA ALA A 66 -1.70 -5.17 17.02
C ALA A 66 -3.00 -5.98 16.98
N ALA A 67 -4.12 -5.39 16.56
CA ALA A 67 -5.40 -6.09 16.43
C ALA A 67 -5.42 -7.07 15.25
N ALA A 68 -4.69 -6.78 14.16
CA ALA A 68 -4.53 -7.71 13.05
C ALA A 68 -3.89 -9.04 13.45
N PHE A 69 -3.03 -9.06 14.48
CA PHE A 69 -2.46 -10.30 15.02
C PHE A 69 -3.44 -11.12 15.87
N GLN A 70 -4.58 -10.55 16.26
CA GLN A 70 -5.55 -11.16 17.18
C GLN A 70 -6.89 -11.50 16.51
N SER A 71 -7.12 -11.01 15.29
CA SER A 71 -8.39 -11.17 14.57
C SER A 71 -8.17 -11.26 13.07
N GLN A 72 -8.69 -12.33 12.45
CA GLN A 72 -8.66 -12.49 10.99
C GLN A 72 -9.37 -11.34 10.28
N ARG A 73 -10.53 -10.89 10.79
CA ARG A 73 -11.27 -9.75 10.22
C ARG A 73 -10.41 -8.48 10.23
N ALA A 74 -9.69 -8.21 11.33
CA ALA A 74 -8.81 -7.05 11.41
C ALA A 74 -7.60 -7.18 10.48
N ALA A 75 -7.05 -8.40 10.32
CA ALA A 75 -5.98 -8.67 9.36
C ALA A 75 -6.44 -8.44 7.92
N ASP A 76 -7.64 -8.90 7.56
CA ASP A 76 -8.21 -8.72 6.23
C ASP A 76 -8.47 -7.23 5.93
N ALA A 77 -9.04 -6.49 6.89
CA ALA A 77 -9.25 -5.05 6.77
C ALA A 77 -7.92 -4.28 6.61
N LEU A 78 -6.88 -4.65 7.39
CA LEU A 78 -5.56 -4.02 7.29
C LEU A 78 -4.90 -4.31 5.94
N SER A 79 -5.04 -5.55 5.46
CA SER A 79 -4.55 -5.97 4.14
C SER A 79 -5.25 -5.20 3.02
N ALA A 80 -6.57 -5.05 3.08
CA ALA A 80 -7.35 -4.27 2.12
C ALA A 80 -6.94 -2.80 2.12
N TYR A 81 -6.81 -2.18 3.29
CA TYR A 81 -6.39 -0.79 3.47
C TYR A 81 -5.04 -0.50 2.81
N TYR A 82 -4.00 -1.27 3.16
CA TYR A 82 -2.68 -1.09 2.55
C TYR A 82 -2.64 -1.50 1.08
N GLY A 83 -3.39 -2.54 0.70
CA GLY A 83 -3.52 -2.96 -0.69
C GLY A 83 -4.05 -1.84 -1.57
N GLU A 84 -5.07 -1.13 -1.12
CA GLU A 84 -5.62 0.04 -1.82
C GLU A 84 -4.65 1.22 -1.84
N ARG A 85 -4.04 1.58 -0.70
CA ARG A 85 -3.01 2.64 -0.67
C ARG A 85 -1.87 2.38 -1.65
N PHE A 86 -1.37 1.16 -1.72
CA PHE A 86 -0.29 0.81 -2.65
C PHE A 86 -0.74 0.82 -4.11
N LYS A 87 -2.00 0.49 -4.44
CA LYS A 87 -2.55 0.67 -5.79
C LYS A 87 -2.60 2.14 -6.19
N ARG A 88 -3.00 3.02 -5.27
CA ARG A 88 -3.06 4.48 -5.49
C ARG A 88 -1.68 5.10 -5.73
N CYS A 89 -0.57 4.37 -5.52
CA CYS A 89 0.79 4.84 -5.82
C CYS A 89 1.18 4.75 -7.31
N GLU A 90 0.34 4.22 -8.19
CA GLU A 90 0.59 4.16 -9.64
C GLU A 90 1.09 5.50 -10.25
N PRO A 91 0.54 6.67 -9.88
CA PRO A 91 1.02 7.96 -10.39
C PRO A 91 2.50 8.25 -10.08
N LEU A 92 3.08 7.70 -9.01
CA LEU A 92 4.49 7.89 -8.68
C LEU A 92 5.40 7.38 -9.81
N VAL A 93 5.10 6.17 -10.27
CA VAL A 93 5.84 5.52 -11.35
C VAL A 93 5.57 6.21 -12.67
N GLN A 94 4.30 6.52 -12.96
CA GLN A 94 3.93 7.18 -14.21
C GLN A 94 4.69 8.50 -14.39
N ARG A 95 4.66 9.39 -13.39
CA ARG A 95 5.36 10.68 -13.48
C ARG A 95 6.88 10.50 -13.57
N ALA A 96 7.46 9.52 -12.87
CA ALA A 96 8.88 9.22 -12.97
C ALA A 96 9.30 8.73 -14.38
N VAL A 97 8.46 7.92 -15.03
CA VAL A 97 8.67 7.47 -16.41
C VAL A 97 8.58 8.63 -17.41
N GLU A 98 7.59 9.50 -17.25
CA GLU A 98 7.41 10.71 -18.05
C GLU A 98 8.64 11.64 -17.94
N ARG A 99 9.19 11.80 -16.74
CA ARG A 99 10.44 12.55 -16.48
C ARG A 99 11.71 11.83 -16.97
N GLY A 100 11.63 10.55 -17.33
CA GLY A 100 12.77 9.75 -17.78
C GLY A 100 13.66 9.22 -16.65
N GLU A 101 13.17 9.24 -15.40
CA GLU A 101 13.90 8.74 -14.22
C GLU A 101 13.97 7.21 -14.19
N LEU A 102 13.03 6.52 -14.84
CA LEU A 102 12.97 5.06 -14.88
C LEU A 102 13.06 4.53 -16.33
N PRO A 103 14.27 4.47 -16.93
CA PRO A 103 14.43 4.02 -18.32
C PRO A 103 13.92 2.60 -18.57
N ALA A 104 14.22 1.65 -17.66
CA ALA A 104 13.80 0.25 -17.77
C ALA A 104 12.27 0.08 -17.75
N ALA A 105 11.55 0.98 -17.08
CA ALA A 105 10.10 0.93 -16.94
C ALA A 105 9.34 1.31 -18.21
N ARG A 106 9.98 1.98 -19.18
CA ARG A 106 9.33 2.41 -20.43
C ARG A 106 8.89 1.23 -21.29
N GLU A 107 9.63 0.12 -21.22
CA GLU A 107 9.39 -1.07 -22.03
C GLU A 107 8.72 -2.17 -21.21
N GLU A 108 9.14 -2.35 -19.95
CA GLU A 108 8.76 -3.52 -19.16
C GLU A 108 7.71 -3.22 -18.07
N GLY A 109 7.44 -1.94 -17.81
CA GLY A 109 6.62 -1.48 -16.70
C GLY A 109 7.29 -1.64 -15.33
N ILE A 110 6.68 -1.07 -14.29
CA ILE A 110 7.09 -1.22 -12.89
C ILE A 110 5.84 -1.44 -12.04
N ASP A 111 5.90 -2.40 -11.12
CA ASP A 111 4.90 -2.57 -10.06
C ASP A 111 5.06 -1.45 -9.02
N ALA A 112 4.23 -0.41 -9.15
CA ALA A 112 4.21 0.73 -8.25
C ALA A 112 3.89 0.35 -6.80
N GLY A 113 3.06 -0.68 -6.59
CA GLY A 113 2.70 -1.15 -5.26
C GLY A 113 3.86 -1.86 -4.59
N ALA A 114 4.61 -2.68 -5.33
CA ALA A 114 5.83 -3.31 -4.84
C ALA A 114 6.92 -2.28 -4.50
N LEU A 115 7.10 -1.26 -5.36
CA LEU A 115 8.04 -0.17 -5.14
C LEU A 115 7.70 0.64 -3.88
N ALA A 116 6.45 1.08 -3.75
CA ALA A 116 5.97 1.81 -2.57
C ALA A 116 6.12 0.98 -1.29
N ARG A 117 5.78 -0.32 -1.35
CA ARG A 117 5.96 -1.23 -0.22
C ARG A 117 7.43 -1.37 0.18
N ALA A 118 8.35 -1.42 -0.78
CA ALA A 118 9.78 -1.52 -0.50
C ALA A 118 10.33 -0.28 0.22
N ALA A 119 9.81 0.91 -0.08
CA ALA A 119 10.17 2.15 0.62
C ALA A 119 9.67 2.16 2.08
N CYS A 120 8.52 1.54 2.37
CA CYS A 120 7.92 1.56 3.70
C CYS A 120 8.30 0.37 4.59
N ALA A 121 8.50 -0.82 4.01
CA ALA A 121 8.66 -2.08 4.76
C ALA A 121 9.81 -2.08 5.79
N PRO A 122 11.00 -1.50 5.52
CA PRO A 122 12.07 -1.41 6.52
C PRO A 122 11.64 -0.65 7.78
N LEU A 123 10.80 0.37 7.65
CA LEU A 123 10.28 1.15 8.77
C LEU A 123 9.31 0.34 9.62
N PHE A 124 8.38 -0.38 8.98
CA PHE A 124 7.46 -1.29 9.68
C PHE A 124 8.21 -2.41 10.43
N PHE A 125 9.27 -2.95 9.83
CA PHE A 125 10.10 -3.95 10.49
C PHE A 125 10.77 -3.38 11.75
N ARG A 126 11.35 -2.18 11.66
CA ARG A 126 11.93 -1.47 12.81
C ARG A 126 10.90 -1.20 13.90
N LEU A 127 9.73 -0.69 13.52
CA LEU A 127 8.66 -0.33 14.46
C LEU A 127 8.10 -1.55 15.21
N PHE A 128 7.75 -2.61 14.48
CA PHE A 128 6.91 -3.69 15.04
C PHE A 128 7.66 -4.97 15.38
N ILE A 129 8.81 -5.22 14.76
CA ILE A 129 9.58 -6.45 14.98
C ILE A 129 10.79 -6.18 15.87
N THR A 130 11.73 -5.34 15.43
CA THR A 130 12.96 -5.07 16.21
C THR A 130 12.76 -4.01 17.28
N ARG A 131 11.70 -3.20 17.18
CA ARG A 131 11.36 -2.09 18.08
C ARG A 131 12.49 -1.07 18.19
N GLU A 132 13.14 -0.80 17.07
CA GLU A 132 14.14 0.25 16.92
C GLU A 132 13.45 1.59 16.62
N PRO A 133 14.02 2.73 17.08
CA PRO A 133 13.49 4.03 16.72
C PRO A 133 13.53 4.22 15.20
N VAL A 134 12.56 4.94 14.68
CA VAL A 134 12.53 5.42 13.29
C VAL A 134 12.53 6.94 13.29
N ASP A 135 13.25 7.51 12.34
CA ASP A 135 13.41 8.95 12.13
C ASP A 135 13.48 9.25 10.62
N GLU A 136 13.57 10.54 10.26
CA GLU A 136 13.70 10.96 8.87
C GLU A 136 14.90 10.30 8.17
N ARG A 137 16.01 10.08 8.88
CA ARG A 137 17.20 9.44 8.29
C ARG A 137 16.89 8.00 7.89
N THR A 138 16.19 7.24 8.72
CA THR A 138 15.80 5.86 8.37
C THR A 138 14.80 5.83 7.22
N ALA A 139 13.88 6.80 7.14
CA ALA A 139 12.96 6.94 6.00
C ALA A 139 13.71 7.24 4.70
N ASP A 140 14.64 8.20 4.73
CA ASP A 140 15.44 8.59 3.58
C ASP A 140 16.30 7.43 3.07
N GLN A 141 16.87 6.64 3.99
CA GLN A 141 17.63 5.43 3.64
C GLN A 141 16.75 4.37 2.97
N ALA A 142 15.54 4.13 3.48
CA ALA A 142 14.62 3.16 2.90
C ALA A 142 14.15 3.60 1.50
N ALA A 143 13.84 4.89 1.33
CA ALA A 143 13.49 5.46 0.04
C ALA A 143 14.64 5.35 -0.97
N ALA A 144 15.87 5.70 -0.58
CA ALA A 144 17.04 5.59 -1.45
C ALA A 144 17.30 4.15 -1.90
N ALA A 145 17.13 3.18 -1.01
CA ALA A 145 17.26 1.76 -1.34
C ALA A 145 16.18 1.31 -2.35
N ALA A 146 14.94 1.76 -2.18
CA ALA A 146 13.85 1.47 -3.10
C ALA A 146 14.09 2.10 -4.50
N VAL A 147 14.58 3.35 -4.57
CA VAL A 147 14.97 4.00 -5.82
C VAL A 147 16.08 3.22 -6.53
N ALA A 148 17.13 2.83 -5.81
CA ALA A 148 18.22 2.04 -6.39
C ALA A 148 17.72 0.71 -6.97
N ALA A 149 16.82 0.02 -6.25
CA ALA A 149 16.19 -1.21 -6.73
C ALA A 149 15.29 -0.97 -7.96
N ALA A 150 14.57 0.14 -8.01
CA ALA A 150 13.75 0.52 -9.17
C ALA A 150 14.62 0.74 -10.42
N HIS A 151 15.73 1.48 -10.30
CA HIS A 151 16.67 1.66 -11.41
C HIS A 151 17.32 0.35 -11.87
N ALA A 152 17.48 -0.61 -10.96
CA ALA A 152 17.98 -1.94 -11.26
C ALA A 152 16.91 -2.89 -11.85
N GLY A 153 15.67 -2.44 -12.05
CA GLY A 153 14.59 -3.25 -12.63
C GLY A 153 14.00 -4.31 -11.67
N VAL A 154 14.25 -4.19 -10.37
CA VAL A 154 13.82 -5.20 -9.36
C VAL A 154 12.29 -5.33 -9.30
N PHE A 155 11.56 -4.25 -9.59
CA PHE A 155 10.09 -4.21 -9.51
C PHE A 155 9.41 -4.34 -10.87
N THR A 156 10.13 -4.76 -11.90
CA THR A 156 9.52 -5.10 -13.17
C THR A 156 8.62 -6.34 -13.00
N PRO A 157 7.33 -6.29 -13.37
CA PRO A 157 6.48 -7.46 -13.32
C PRO A 157 7.01 -8.54 -14.28
N PRO A 158 6.94 -9.83 -13.92
CA PRO A 158 7.38 -10.89 -14.82
C PRO A 158 6.60 -10.79 -16.14
N SER A 159 7.30 -10.87 -17.28
CA SER A 159 6.79 -10.60 -18.63
C SER A 159 5.57 -11.45 -19.08
N GLY A 160 5.06 -12.35 -18.24
CA GLY A 160 3.84 -13.12 -18.44
C GLY A 160 2.56 -12.51 -17.85
N ALA A 161 2.65 -11.56 -16.91
CA ALA A 161 1.47 -11.02 -16.21
C ALA A 161 0.59 -10.13 -17.12
N ALA A 162 1.21 -9.36 -18.03
CA ALA A 162 0.50 -8.52 -18.99
C ALA A 162 -0.31 -9.35 -20.03
N ARG A 163 0.14 -10.56 -20.38
CA ARG A 163 -0.59 -11.48 -21.28
C ARG A 163 -1.77 -12.19 -20.61
N ALA A 164 -1.67 -12.49 -19.31
CA ALA A 164 -2.75 -13.15 -18.58
C ALA A 164 -3.98 -12.24 -18.41
N ALA A 165 -3.76 -10.93 -18.19
CA ALA A 165 -4.84 -9.96 -18.08
C ALA A 165 -5.59 -9.77 -19.42
N SER A 166 -4.89 -9.75 -20.55
CA SER A 166 -5.52 -9.67 -21.88
C SER A 166 -6.30 -10.92 -22.27
N ASP A 167 -5.83 -12.11 -21.88
CA ASP A 167 -6.50 -13.37 -22.20
C ASP A 167 -7.77 -13.61 -21.35
N SER A 168 -7.77 -13.14 -20.09
CA SER A 168 -8.95 -13.23 -19.21
C SER A 168 -10.13 -12.34 -19.67
N GLY A 169 -9.86 -11.22 -20.34
CA GLY A 169 -10.88 -10.36 -20.93
C GLY A 169 -11.48 -10.91 -22.23
N ALA A 170 -10.70 -11.67 -22.99
CA ALA A 170 -11.14 -12.25 -24.26
C ALA A 170 -12.00 -13.52 -24.09
N SER A 171 -11.80 -14.28 -23.01
CA SER A 171 -12.60 -15.50 -22.76
C SER A 171 -14.03 -15.20 -22.32
N ALA A 172 -14.28 -14.07 -21.64
CA ALA A 172 -15.62 -13.70 -21.16
C ALA A 172 -16.55 -13.19 -22.28
N ALA A 173 -16.00 -12.75 -23.42
CA ALA A 173 -16.77 -12.19 -24.54
C ALA A 173 -17.33 -13.25 -25.52
N LYS A 174 -17.03 -14.55 -25.33
CA LYS A 174 -17.37 -15.60 -26.31
C LYS A 174 -18.55 -16.51 -25.94
N GLU A 175 -19.15 -16.37 -24.75
CA GLU A 175 -20.23 -17.28 -24.32
C GLU A 175 -21.66 -16.74 -24.45
N THR A 176 -21.87 -15.48 -24.84
CA THR A 176 -23.23 -14.93 -25.03
C THR A 176 -23.61 -14.88 -26.51
N GLY A 177 -23.98 -16.01 -27.09
CA GLY A 177 -24.66 -15.97 -28.38
C GLY A 177 -24.71 -17.27 -29.14
N THR A 178 -25.53 -18.23 -28.70
CA THR A 178 -26.31 -19.09 -29.62
C THR A 178 -27.45 -19.75 -28.84
N THR A 179 -28.66 -19.18 -28.89
CA THR A 179 -29.90 -19.97 -28.82
C THR A 179 -30.94 -19.28 -29.68
N THR A 180 -31.02 -19.74 -30.92
CA THR A 180 -32.16 -19.55 -31.81
C THR A 180 -32.57 -20.95 -32.20
N GLU A 181 -33.80 -21.35 -31.89
CA GLU A 181 -34.67 -21.99 -32.88
C GLU A 181 -36.11 -22.10 -32.36
N PRO A 182 -37.10 -22.17 -33.27
CA PRO A 182 -38.53 -22.01 -33.02
C PRO A 182 -39.26 -23.28 -32.59
#